data_AF-A0A843HE97-F1
#
_entry.id   AF-A0A843HE97-F1
#
_cell.length_a   1.000
_cell.length_b   1.000
_cell.length_c   1.000
_cell.angle_alpha   90.00
_cell.angle_beta   90.00
_cell.angle_gamma   90.00
#
_symmetry.space_group_name_H-M   'P 1'
#
loop_
_entity.id
_entity.type
_entity.pdbx_description
1 polymer ?
#
loop_
_entity_poly.entity_id
_entity_poly.type
_entity_poly.pdbx_seq_one_letter_code
_entity_poly.pdbx_strand_id
1 'polypeptide(L)'
;MKETLLWHQRYWIDCLKYIIPTKRLHEAIDYTNTHEITDMKVKDNHFTAKIMHDENTVFNCVIAFKKFTNKEKSIINTIKSQNKYRKDIEDNIFPETFLDELNMRNITLFPSIFNIDLNCDCNKNKLLCDHIISLMYKMTFEFEDNPFLLFELKGYQLSSSSYNQNNEKKISLEDTPKEDSNDNADMEINVDTQKQDSDANMQTIKDINDIFYNDGSIIDTDKGHVFIDNLPDLYEETLNMINSQGFIDENITSFIESLLINLDDYINNDIKNHILNMNYYNDFIYTPNQNKDHKHTPIYFNYKWGQVDKWKYLSININGNYSISTIDVGAKSNFIKYKSSKLLFGFLLEYNKADEKPLNNMLNFLDTLYLITLELIKKHSIIPEIFKFNDKYRIRWIPAIYNPLISVLINQLAMSCPHQLIAFNRKIIPERSQIITFISIIIDGIIKSCLDGLDKKEQNKLLSDPLQAMLLGESKKKNMI
;
A
#
# COMPACT_ATOMS: atom_id res chain seq x y z
N MET A 1 -21.39 -1.70 -20.65
CA MET A 1 -20.66 -2.51 -21.65
C MET A 1 -19.77 -3.47 -20.88
N LYS A 2 -20.02 -4.78 -20.97
CA LYS A 2 -19.16 -5.82 -20.37
C LYS A 2 -18.22 -6.31 -21.46
N GLU A 3 -17.09 -5.63 -21.61
CA GLU A 3 -15.90 -6.26 -22.20
C GLU A 3 -15.04 -6.74 -21.05
N THR A 4 -14.73 -8.03 -21.05
CA THR A 4 -13.91 -8.66 -20.03
C THR A 4 -12.47 -8.22 -20.27
N LEU A 5 -12.03 -7.13 -19.61
CA LEU A 5 -10.65 -6.64 -19.68
C LEU A 5 -9.65 -7.80 -19.49
N LEU A 6 -8.55 -7.83 -20.23
CA LEU A 6 -7.46 -8.79 -20.05
C LEU A 6 -6.82 -8.62 -18.65
N TRP A 7 -6.15 -9.66 -18.14
CA TRP A 7 -5.62 -9.63 -16.77
C TRP A 7 -4.61 -8.49 -16.56
N HIS A 8 -3.73 -8.23 -17.54
CA HIS A 8 -2.74 -7.16 -17.46
C HIS A 8 -3.35 -5.75 -17.57
N GLN A 9 -4.49 -5.62 -18.26
CA GLN A 9 -5.27 -4.37 -18.27
C GLN A 9 -5.89 -4.11 -16.89
N ARG A 10 -6.47 -5.14 -16.28
CA ARG A 10 -7.01 -5.06 -14.90
C ARG A 10 -5.89 -4.75 -13.91
N TYR A 11 -4.77 -5.46 -14.00
CA TYR A 11 -3.58 -5.26 -13.17
C TYR A 11 -3.10 -3.80 -13.26
N TRP A 12 -3.00 -3.24 -14.46
CA TRP A 12 -2.62 -1.83 -14.65
C TRP A 12 -3.62 -0.87 -14.00
N ILE A 13 -4.92 -1.05 -14.25
CA ILE A 13 -5.96 -0.21 -13.62
C ILE A 13 -5.86 -0.30 -12.09
N ASP A 14 -5.62 -1.48 -11.55
CA ASP A 14 -5.46 -1.67 -10.11
C ASP A 14 -4.22 -0.91 -9.61
N CYS A 15 -3.09 -0.95 -10.32
CA CYS A 15 -1.94 -0.08 -10.06
C CYS A 15 -2.34 1.41 -10.03
N LEU A 16 -3.16 1.89 -10.97
CA LEU A 16 -3.63 3.27 -10.99
C LEU A 16 -4.48 3.61 -9.75
N LYS A 17 -5.36 2.70 -9.31
CA LYS A 17 -6.20 2.90 -8.12
C LYS A 17 -5.39 3.04 -6.83
N TYR A 18 -4.20 2.42 -6.74
CA TYR A 18 -3.31 2.61 -5.59
C TYR A 18 -2.68 4.00 -5.53
N ILE A 19 -2.50 4.62 -6.69
CA ILE A 19 -1.73 5.85 -6.84
C ILE A 19 -2.65 7.09 -6.92
N ILE A 20 -3.86 6.91 -7.44
CA ILE A 20 -4.77 7.99 -7.82
C ILE A 20 -6.07 7.81 -7.02
N PRO A 21 -6.50 8.82 -6.23
CA PRO A 21 -7.76 8.76 -5.51
C PRO A 21 -8.93 8.41 -6.43
N THR A 22 -9.82 7.50 -6.01
CA THR A 22 -10.90 6.95 -6.85
C THR A 22 -11.74 8.03 -7.55
N LYS A 23 -12.12 9.08 -6.82
CA LYS A 23 -12.88 10.22 -7.38
C LYS A 23 -12.12 10.89 -8.53
N ARG A 24 -10.82 11.10 -8.36
CA ARG A 24 -9.95 11.77 -9.34
C ARG A 24 -9.66 10.86 -10.54
N LEU A 25 -9.55 9.55 -10.32
CA LEU A 25 -9.48 8.58 -11.40
C LEU A 25 -10.78 8.57 -12.22
N HIS A 26 -11.94 8.59 -11.56
CA HIS A 26 -13.23 8.68 -12.25
C HIS A 26 -13.37 9.99 -13.05
N GLU A 27 -13.03 11.13 -12.45
CA GLU A 27 -13.01 12.43 -13.14
C GLU A 27 -12.10 12.40 -14.38
N ALA A 28 -10.93 11.76 -14.28
CA ALA A 28 -10.02 11.63 -15.42
C ALA A 28 -10.50 10.63 -16.48
N ILE A 29 -11.24 9.59 -16.10
CA ILE A 29 -11.92 8.69 -17.04
C ILE A 29 -12.99 9.47 -17.81
N ASP A 30 -13.82 10.24 -17.11
CA ASP A 30 -14.82 11.12 -17.75
C ASP A 30 -14.14 12.15 -18.65
N TYR A 31 -13.01 12.71 -18.22
CA TYR A 31 -12.19 13.61 -19.03
C TYR A 31 -11.68 12.92 -20.30
N THR A 32 -11.19 11.69 -20.20
CA THR A 32 -10.73 10.87 -21.35
C THR A 32 -11.86 10.61 -22.34
N ASN A 33 -13.09 10.43 -21.85
CA ASN A 33 -14.25 10.17 -22.70
C ASN A 33 -14.79 11.43 -23.40
N THR A 34 -14.49 12.61 -22.86
CA THR A 34 -15.02 13.90 -23.36
C THR A 34 -14.02 14.69 -24.19
N HIS A 35 -12.73 14.34 -24.13
CA HIS A 35 -11.66 15.03 -24.84
C HIS A 35 -10.91 14.08 -25.78
N GLU A 36 -10.40 14.64 -26.87
CA GLU A 36 -9.69 13.84 -27.87
C GLU A 36 -8.21 13.69 -27.48
N ILE A 37 -7.76 12.44 -27.33
CA ILE A 37 -6.36 12.09 -27.12
C ILE A 37 -5.81 11.57 -28.44
N THR A 38 -4.86 12.30 -29.00
CA THR A 38 -4.25 12.04 -30.31
C THR A 38 -2.74 11.88 -30.18
N ASP A 39 -2.09 11.49 -31.28
CA ASP A 39 -0.62 11.43 -31.38
C ASP A 39 0.04 10.49 -30.33
N MET A 40 -0.67 9.43 -29.92
CA MET A 40 -0.15 8.43 -28.98
C MET A 40 0.98 7.63 -29.61
N LYS A 41 2.15 7.71 -28.99
CA LYS A 41 3.39 7.16 -29.54
C LYS A 41 4.30 6.63 -28.44
N VAL A 42 4.97 5.53 -28.76
CA VAL A 42 6.12 5.03 -28.01
C VAL A 42 7.39 5.54 -28.68
N LYS A 43 8.24 6.24 -27.93
CA LYS A 43 9.57 6.67 -28.37
C LYS A 43 10.59 6.34 -27.31
N ASP A 44 11.43 5.34 -27.57
CA ASP A 44 12.39 4.81 -26.61
C ASP A 44 11.68 4.40 -25.31
N ASN A 45 12.01 5.00 -24.16
CA ASN A 45 11.35 4.75 -22.89
C ASN A 45 10.20 5.73 -22.57
N HIS A 46 9.68 6.43 -23.57
CA HIS A 46 8.64 7.44 -23.38
C HIS A 46 7.35 7.03 -24.08
N PHE A 47 6.25 7.16 -23.35
CA PHE A 47 4.90 7.13 -23.91
C PHE A 47 4.38 8.56 -23.98
N THR A 48 4.07 9.04 -25.19
CA THR A 48 3.73 10.44 -25.44
C THR A 48 2.36 10.56 -26.10
N ALA A 49 1.62 11.62 -25.79
CA ALA A 49 0.37 11.94 -26.46
C ALA A 49 0.07 13.44 -26.44
N LYS A 50 -0.89 13.85 -27.28
CA LYS A 50 -1.47 15.19 -27.29
C LYS A 50 -2.93 15.12 -26.87
N ILE A 51 -3.31 15.97 -25.93
CA ILE A 51 -4.68 16.02 -25.43
C ILE A 51 -5.29 17.36 -25.84
N MET A 52 -6.34 17.31 -26.66
CA MET A 52 -7.05 18.49 -27.12
C MET A 52 -8.12 18.86 -26.11
N HIS A 53 -7.93 19.99 -25.43
CA HIS A 53 -8.91 20.48 -24.46
C HIS A 53 -10.03 21.27 -25.15
N ASP A 54 -9.67 22.08 -26.14
CA ASP A 54 -10.56 22.83 -27.02
C ASP A 54 -9.84 23.13 -28.35
N GLU A 55 -10.49 23.87 -29.26
CA GLU A 55 -9.95 24.21 -30.59
C GLU A 55 -8.60 24.94 -30.55
N ASN A 56 -8.27 25.61 -29.44
CA ASN A 56 -7.07 26.45 -29.32
C ASN A 56 -6.05 25.90 -28.30
N THR A 57 -6.40 24.85 -27.55
CA THR A 57 -5.61 24.38 -26.41
C THR A 57 -5.27 22.90 -26.56
N VAL A 58 -3.98 22.62 -26.75
CA VAL A 58 -3.43 21.26 -26.83
C VAL A 58 -2.34 21.09 -25.77
N PHE A 59 -2.44 20.04 -24.98
CA PHE A 59 -1.44 19.69 -23.96
C PHE A 59 -0.58 18.52 -24.42
N ASN A 60 0.74 18.67 -24.32
CA ASN A 60 1.70 17.61 -24.59
C ASN A 60 1.99 16.85 -23.29
N CYS A 61 1.72 15.55 -23.31
CA CYS A 61 1.88 14.67 -22.17
C CYS A 61 2.93 13.61 -22.45
N VAL A 62 3.78 13.34 -21.46
CA VAL A 62 4.88 12.39 -21.55
C VAL A 62 4.95 11.58 -20.25
N ILE A 63 5.00 10.25 -20.39
CA ILE A 63 5.30 9.31 -19.33
C ILE A 63 6.62 8.62 -19.67
N ALA A 64 7.67 8.88 -18.89
CA ALA A 64 8.98 8.28 -19.05
C ALA A 64 9.17 7.12 -18.06
N PHE A 65 9.60 5.97 -18.56
CA PHE A 65 9.79 4.77 -17.77
C PHE A 65 11.28 4.53 -17.49
N LYS A 66 11.61 4.11 -16.27
CA LYS A 66 12.96 3.63 -15.97
C LYS A 66 13.25 2.32 -16.72
N LYS A 67 14.30 2.34 -17.55
CA LYS A 67 14.77 1.18 -18.32
C LYS A 67 15.31 0.06 -17.43
N PHE A 68 15.20 -1.17 -17.91
CA PHE A 68 15.84 -2.32 -17.29
C PHE A 68 17.37 -2.22 -17.38
N THR A 69 18.03 -2.59 -16.30
CA THR A 69 19.46 -2.82 -16.22
C THR A 69 19.86 -4.06 -17.02
N ASN A 70 21.14 -4.16 -17.39
CA ASN A 70 21.65 -5.35 -18.10
C ASN A 70 21.45 -6.65 -17.31
N LYS A 71 21.52 -6.57 -15.98
CA LYS A 71 21.26 -7.71 -15.08
C LYS A 71 19.80 -8.16 -15.18
N GLU A 72 18.86 -7.23 -15.08
CA GLU A 72 17.42 -7.54 -15.24
C GLU A 72 17.13 -8.12 -16.62
N LYS A 73 17.68 -7.55 -17.70
CA LYS A 73 17.53 -8.08 -19.06
C LYS A 73 18.04 -9.52 -19.19
N SER A 74 19.18 -9.83 -18.56
CA SER A 74 19.73 -11.19 -18.56
C SER A 74 18.81 -12.19 -17.85
N ILE A 75 18.19 -11.77 -16.75
CA ILE A 75 17.23 -12.59 -16.01
C ILE A 75 15.94 -12.78 -16.83
N ILE A 76 15.42 -11.72 -17.44
CA ILE A 76 14.24 -11.78 -18.31
C ILE A 76 14.48 -12.75 -19.47
N ASN A 77 15.66 -12.71 -20.11
CA ASN A 77 16.05 -13.67 -21.15
C ASN A 77 16.03 -15.12 -20.64
N THR A 78 16.51 -15.34 -19.42
CA THR A 78 16.53 -16.67 -18.80
C THR A 78 15.11 -17.19 -18.60
N ILE A 79 14.20 -16.36 -18.09
CA ILE A 79 12.79 -16.72 -17.89
C ILE A 79 12.10 -16.96 -19.24
N LYS A 80 12.25 -16.03 -20.19
CA LYS A 80 11.68 -16.14 -21.55
C LYS A 80 12.09 -17.43 -22.26
N SER A 81 13.32 -17.92 -22.02
CA SER A 81 13.82 -19.14 -22.66
C SER A 81 13.21 -20.45 -22.12
N GLN A 82 12.45 -20.40 -21.02
CA GLN A 82 11.79 -21.58 -20.47
C GLN A 82 10.65 -22.05 -21.38
N ASN A 83 10.56 -23.36 -21.60
CA ASN A 83 9.57 -23.97 -22.51
C ASN A 83 8.12 -23.56 -22.19
N LYS A 84 7.79 -23.34 -20.92
CA LYS A 84 6.43 -22.98 -20.48
C LYS A 84 5.96 -21.58 -20.90
N TYR A 85 6.85 -20.67 -21.26
CA TYR A 85 6.49 -19.30 -21.68
C TYR A 85 6.73 -19.03 -23.15
N ARG A 86 7.55 -19.87 -23.79
CA ARG A 86 8.01 -19.64 -25.15
C ARG A 86 6.84 -19.51 -26.13
N LYS A 87 5.90 -20.46 -26.09
CA LYS A 87 4.75 -20.48 -27.00
C LYS A 87 3.83 -19.28 -26.76
N ASP A 88 3.47 -19.01 -25.51
CA ASP A 88 2.59 -17.87 -25.18
C ASP A 88 3.20 -16.54 -25.65
N ILE A 89 4.50 -16.32 -25.42
CA ILE A 89 5.19 -15.10 -25.87
C ILE A 89 5.26 -15.01 -27.40
N GLU A 90 5.46 -16.14 -28.10
CA GLU A 90 5.41 -16.22 -29.57
C GLU A 90 4.01 -15.88 -30.09
N ASP A 91 2.96 -16.33 -29.41
CA ASP A 91 1.55 -16.06 -29.71
C ASP A 91 1.07 -14.68 -29.23
N ASN A 92 1.99 -13.81 -28.79
CA ASN A 92 1.72 -12.47 -28.25
C ASN A 92 0.81 -12.45 -27.01
N ILE A 93 0.78 -13.56 -26.26
CA ILE A 93 0.05 -13.70 -25.00
C ILE A 93 1.01 -13.39 -23.86
N PHE A 94 0.66 -12.44 -22.99
CA PHE A 94 1.42 -12.18 -21.76
C PHE A 94 0.89 -13.07 -20.62
N PRO A 95 1.64 -14.08 -20.14
CA PRO A 95 1.15 -14.96 -19.07
C PRO A 95 1.29 -14.28 -17.70
N GLU A 96 0.27 -14.39 -16.85
CA GLU A 96 0.32 -13.88 -15.47
C GLU A 96 1.46 -14.53 -14.67
N THR A 97 1.66 -15.83 -14.88
CA THR A 97 2.76 -16.60 -14.28
C THR A 97 4.15 -16.15 -14.74
N PHE A 98 4.27 -15.41 -15.85
CA PHE A 98 5.53 -14.79 -16.26
C PHE A 98 5.83 -13.55 -15.43
N LEU A 99 4.80 -12.74 -15.15
CA LEU A 99 4.93 -11.59 -14.26
C LEU A 99 5.29 -12.03 -12.84
N ASP A 100 4.69 -13.11 -12.36
CA ASP A 100 5.03 -13.68 -11.05
C ASP A 100 6.53 -13.99 -10.98
N GLU A 101 7.08 -14.75 -11.94
CA GLU A 101 8.52 -15.07 -11.97
C GLU A 101 9.43 -13.84 -12.02
N LEU A 102 9.02 -12.76 -12.70
CA LEU A 102 9.77 -11.50 -12.67
C LEU A 102 9.77 -10.89 -11.27
N ASN A 103 8.60 -10.85 -10.62
CA ASN A 103 8.46 -10.33 -9.27
C ASN A 103 9.29 -11.16 -8.26
N MET A 104 9.30 -12.50 -8.38
CA MET A 104 10.13 -13.38 -7.54
C MET A 104 11.62 -13.02 -7.59
N ARG A 105 12.07 -12.47 -8.72
CA ARG A 105 13.47 -12.09 -8.97
C ARG A 105 13.74 -10.59 -8.74
N ASN A 106 12.82 -9.90 -8.07
CA ASN A 106 12.85 -8.45 -7.82
C ASN A 106 12.90 -7.59 -9.10
N ILE A 107 12.28 -8.07 -10.18
CA ILE A 107 12.16 -7.33 -11.44
C ILE A 107 10.76 -6.74 -11.55
N THR A 108 10.66 -5.44 -11.30
CA THR A 108 9.39 -4.73 -11.34
C THR A 108 9.05 -4.28 -12.76
N LEU A 109 8.06 -4.94 -13.38
CA LEU A 109 7.55 -4.57 -14.70
C LEU A 109 6.57 -3.39 -14.61
N PHE A 110 5.50 -3.55 -13.84
CA PHE A 110 4.48 -2.52 -13.64
C PHE A 110 5.04 -1.40 -12.76
N PRO A 111 4.99 -0.15 -13.21
CA PRO A 111 5.58 0.97 -12.49
C PRO A 111 4.86 1.21 -11.17
N SER A 112 5.65 1.41 -10.12
CA SER A 112 5.22 2.28 -9.02
C SER A 112 5.37 3.73 -9.49
N ILE A 113 4.52 4.66 -9.02
CA ILE A 113 4.58 6.09 -9.37
C ILE A 113 5.98 6.69 -9.12
N PHE A 114 6.79 6.05 -8.26
CA PHE A 114 8.14 6.45 -7.90
C PHE A 114 9.21 6.13 -8.97
N ASN A 115 8.88 5.32 -9.99
CA ASN A 115 9.81 4.86 -11.03
C ASN A 115 9.43 5.35 -12.43
N ILE A 116 8.53 6.34 -12.52
CA ILE A 116 8.12 7.00 -13.76
C ILE A 116 8.26 8.50 -13.62
N ASP A 117 8.78 9.14 -14.66
CA ASP A 117 8.85 10.59 -14.77
C ASP A 117 7.66 11.09 -15.59
N LEU A 118 6.88 12.00 -15.02
CA LEU A 118 5.65 12.52 -15.61
C LEU A 118 5.85 13.97 -16.01
N ASN A 119 5.55 14.30 -17.26
CA ASN A 119 5.65 15.67 -17.76
C ASN A 119 4.41 16.04 -18.57
N CYS A 120 3.80 17.17 -18.21
CA CYS A 120 2.71 17.78 -18.93
C CYS A 120 2.95 19.29 -18.95
N ASP A 121 2.76 19.93 -20.11
CA ASP A 121 2.92 21.36 -20.30
C ASP A 121 1.73 22.20 -19.79
N CYS A 122 0.79 21.59 -19.05
CA CYS A 122 -0.34 22.31 -18.48
C CYS A 122 0.10 23.22 -17.31
N ASN A 123 -0.51 24.40 -17.18
CA ASN A 123 -0.23 25.38 -16.13
C ASN A 123 -0.59 24.92 -14.71
N LYS A 124 -1.21 23.74 -14.55
CA LYS A 124 -1.41 23.11 -13.24
C LYS A 124 -0.08 22.44 -12.85
N ASN A 125 0.73 23.07 -11.99
CA ASN A 125 1.94 22.47 -11.36
C ASN A 125 1.58 21.23 -10.50
N LYS A 126 1.12 20.15 -11.11
CA LYS A 126 0.70 18.90 -10.49
C LYS A 126 1.34 17.75 -11.26
N LEU A 127 2.08 16.90 -10.55
CA LEU A 127 2.73 15.70 -11.10
C LEU A 127 1.71 14.73 -11.76
N LEU A 128 0.48 14.68 -11.23
CA LEU A 128 -0.66 13.90 -11.74
C LEU A 128 -1.84 14.83 -12.08
N CYS A 129 -1.67 15.68 -13.09
CA CYS A 129 -2.78 16.45 -13.66
C CYS A 129 -3.78 15.53 -14.36
N ASP A 130 -4.96 16.07 -14.68
CA ASP A 130 -6.04 15.28 -15.29
C ASP A 130 -5.58 14.68 -16.63
N HIS A 131 -4.74 15.41 -17.39
CA HIS A 131 -4.13 14.95 -18.63
C HIS A 131 -3.21 13.73 -18.47
N ILE A 132 -2.33 13.73 -17.45
CA ILE A 132 -1.44 12.60 -17.19
C ILE A 132 -2.24 11.38 -16.77
N ILE A 133 -3.25 11.56 -15.92
CA ILE A 133 -4.11 10.45 -15.49
C ILE A 133 -4.89 9.89 -16.69
N SER A 134 -5.42 10.75 -17.56
CA SER A 134 -6.08 10.34 -18.80
C SER A 134 -5.12 9.56 -19.71
N LEU A 135 -3.87 9.99 -19.85
CA LEU A 135 -2.86 9.27 -20.63
C LEU A 135 -2.52 7.90 -20.02
N MET A 136 -2.35 7.83 -18.69
CA MET A 136 -2.14 6.57 -17.97
C MET A 136 -3.34 5.63 -18.11
N TYR A 137 -4.56 6.15 -18.05
CA TYR A 137 -5.77 5.37 -18.27
C TYR A 137 -5.84 4.87 -19.73
N LYS A 138 -5.51 5.71 -20.70
CA LYS A 138 -5.54 5.35 -22.12
C LYS A 138 -4.55 4.24 -22.47
N MET A 139 -3.39 4.22 -21.79
CA MET A 139 -2.41 3.14 -21.88
C MET A 139 -3.00 1.75 -21.57
N THR A 140 -4.08 1.65 -20.77
CA THR A 140 -4.79 0.38 -20.52
C THR A 140 -5.26 -0.27 -21.82
N PHE A 141 -5.77 0.52 -22.75
CA PHE A 141 -6.30 0.02 -24.01
C PHE A 141 -5.18 -0.38 -24.97
N GLU A 142 -4.03 0.30 -24.90
CA GLU A 142 -2.85 -0.06 -25.70
C GLU A 142 -2.27 -1.44 -25.35
N PHE A 143 -2.56 -1.96 -24.15
CA PHE A 143 -2.15 -3.33 -23.80
C PHE A 143 -3.00 -4.43 -24.44
N GLU A 144 -4.14 -4.08 -25.04
CA GLU A 144 -4.89 -5.03 -25.86
C GLU A 144 -4.13 -5.33 -27.15
N ASP A 145 -3.67 -4.27 -27.81
CA ASP A 145 -2.92 -4.36 -29.06
C ASP A 145 -1.47 -4.82 -28.85
N ASN A 146 -0.85 -4.39 -27.74
CA ASN A 146 0.51 -4.79 -27.37
C ASN A 146 0.62 -5.15 -25.88
N PRO A 147 0.42 -6.44 -25.52
CA PRO A 147 0.55 -6.93 -24.15
C PRO A 147 1.95 -6.72 -23.54
N PHE A 148 2.99 -6.51 -24.37
CA PHE A 148 4.37 -6.33 -23.93
C PHE A 148 4.87 -4.89 -23.99
N LEU A 149 3.97 -3.92 -24.20
CA LEU A 149 4.28 -2.49 -24.30
C LEU A 149 5.16 -1.98 -23.14
N LEU A 150 4.93 -2.43 -21.90
CA LEU A 150 5.73 -2.04 -20.75
C LEU A 150 7.19 -2.53 -20.84
N PHE A 151 7.45 -3.68 -21.46
CA PHE A 151 8.83 -4.13 -21.68
C PHE A 151 9.53 -3.21 -22.68
N GLU A 152 8.85 -2.85 -23.76
CA GLU A 152 9.39 -1.94 -24.79
C GLU A 152 9.74 -0.59 -24.19
N LEU A 153 8.82 0.00 -23.42
CA LEU A 153 9.03 1.26 -22.69
C LEU A 153 10.15 1.15 -21.64
N LYS A 154 10.47 -0.05 -21.17
CA LYS A 154 11.62 -0.29 -20.28
C LYS A 154 12.88 -0.72 -21.06
N GLY A 155 12.87 -0.54 -22.38
CA GLY A 155 14.02 -0.75 -23.27
C GLY A 155 14.35 -2.23 -23.48
N TYR A 156 13.34 -3.10 -23.50
CA TYR A 156 13.48 -4.53 -23.73
C TYR A 156 12.37 -5.05 -24.63
N GLN A 157 12.74 -5.75 -25.71
CA GLN A 157 11.77 -6.26 -26.68
C GLN A 157 11.52 -7.75 -26.41
N LEU A 158 10.35 -8.06 -25.83
CA LEU A 158 10.02 -9.41 -25.39
C LEU A 158 9.53 -10.30 -26.53
N SER A 159 8.72 -9.79 -27.45
CA SER A 159 8.26 -10.47 -28.67
C SER A 159 8.78 -9.76 -29.93
N SER A 160 8.63 -10.40 -31.09
CA SER A 160 8.95 -9.80 -32.40
C SER A 160 7.86 -8.85 -32.91
N SER A 161 6.68 -8.85 -32.30
CA SER A 161 5.63 -7.85 -32.53
C SER A 161 6.07 -6.53 -31.92
N SER A 162 6.58 -5.61 -32.74
CA SER A 162 6.76 -4.21 -32.34
C SER A 162 5.40 -3.51 -32.28
N TYR A 163 5.24 -2.52 -31.38
CA TYR A 163 4.14 -1.57 -31.44
C TYR A 163 4.09 -0.89 -32.82
N ASN A 164 3.22 -1.38 -33.70
CA ASN A 164 3.06 -0.86 -35.05
C ASN A 164 2.06 0.30 -35.03
N GLN A 165 2.56 1.50 -35.30
CA GLN A 165 1.76 2.65 -35.74
C GLN A 165 1.00 2.26 -37.01
N ASN A 166 -0.25 1.77 -36.94
CA ASN A 166 -1.24 1.78 -38.04
C ASN A 166 -2.57 1.17 -37.56
N ASN A 167 -3.47 2.01 -37.06
CA ASN A 167 -4.87 1.65 -36.86
C ASN A 167 -5.68 1.83 -38.15
N GLU A 168 -5.72 0.81 -39.04
CA GLU A 168 -6.80 0.63 -40.03
C GLU A 168 -7.02 -0.88 -40.42
N LYS A 169 -8.12 -1.47 -39.92
CA LYS A 169 -9.04 -2.49 -40.51
C LYS A 169 -8.56 -3.88 -41.03
N LYS A 170 -9.13 -4.95 -40.42
CA LYS A 170 -9.92 -6.14 -40.97
C LYS A 170 -9.64 -7.42 -40.15
N ILE A 171 -10.56 -8.06 -39.42
CA ILE A 171 -11.72 -8.94 -39.79
C ILE A 171 -11.40 -10.04 -40.83
N SER A 172 -11.20 -11.29 -40.39
CA SER A 172 -12.17 -12.43 -40.52
C SER A 172 -11.56 -13.85 -40.37
N LEU A 173 -12.19 -14.65 -39.49
CA LEU A 173 -12.63 -16.06 -39.61
C LEU A 173 -11.61 -17.23 -39.63
N GLU A 174 -11.66 -18.04 -38.54
CA GLU A 174 -11.98 -19.50 -38.48
C GLU A 174 -11.55 -20.38 -39.69
N ASP A 175 -10.97 -21.58 -39.57
CA ASP A 175 -11.26 -22.68 -38.65
C ASP A 175 -10.22 -23.81 -38.79
N THR A 176 -10.22 -24.72 -37.81
CA THR A 176 -9.32 -25.89 -37.55
C THR A 176 -9.66 -27.12 -38.45
N PRO A 177 -9.24 -28.42 -38.23
CA PRO A 177 -8.43 -29.08 -37.17
C PRO A 177 -7.58 -30.32 -37.61
N LYS A 178 -7.03 -31.04 -36.59
CA LYS A 178 -6.72 -32.51 -36.48
C LYS A 178 -5.34 -33.02 -36.89
N GLU A 179 -4.74 -34.07 -36.30
CA GLU A 179 -4.86 -34.89 -35.07
C GLU A 179 -3.61 -35.82 -35.03
N ASP A 180 -3.41 -36.52 -33.91
CA ASP A 180 -2.65 -37.78 -33.73
C ASP A 180 -1.10 -37.70 -33.64
N SER A 181 -0.39 -38.45 -32.78
CA SER A 181 -0.72 -39.50 -31.81
C SER A 181 0.54 -39.88 -31.00
N ASN A 182 0.32 -40.47 -29.81
CA ASN A 182 1.05 -41.60 -29.19
C ASN A 182 2.60 -41.61 -29.11
N ASP A 183 3.18 -41.64 -27.90
CA ASP A 183 3.40 -42.88 -27.11
C ASP A 183 4.42 -42.68 -25.97
N ASN A 184 3.98 -43.05 -24.76
CA ASN A 184 4.64 -43.78 -23.66
C ASN A 184 6.18 -43.71 -23.47
N ALA A 185 6.60 -43.39 -22.23
CA ALA A 185 7.29 -44.36 -21.35
C ALA A 185 7.52 -43.79 -19.95
N ASP A 186 7.15 -44.61 -18.96
CA ASP A 186 7.35 -44.43 -17.53
C ASP A 186 8.82 -44.40 -17.10
N MET A 187 9.12 -43.63 -16.04
CA MET A 187 10.23 -43.95 -15.15
C MET A 187 9.97 -43.39 -13.74
N GLU A 188 9.47 -44.24 -12.85
CA GLU A 188 9.50 -44.05 -11.40
C GLU A 188 10.94 -44.24 -10.88
N ILE A 189 11.45 -43.32 -10.05
CA ILE A 189 12.41 -43.64 -8.99
C ILE A 189 12.10 -42.82 -7.72
N ASN A 190 11.76 -43.59 -6.68
CA ASN A 190 11.69 -43.35 -5.24
C ASN A 190 12.25 -42.04 -4.66
N VAL A 191 11.39 -41.37 -3.89
CA VAL A 191 11.71 -40.37 -2.87
C VAL A 191 12.09 -41.07 -1.57
N ASP A 192 13.35 -40.94 -1.17
CA ASP A 192 13.81 -41.38 0.15
C ASP A 192 13.41 -40.33 1.20
N THR A 193 12.80 -40.81 2.27
CA THR A 193 12.17 -39.99 3.31
C THR A 193 13.15 -39.84 4.47
N GLN A 194 13.56 -38.61 4.80
CA GLN A 194 14.19 -38.33 6.09
C GLN A 194 13.39 -37.28 6.86
N LYS A 195 12.64 -37.82 7.84
CA LYS A 195 12.15 -37.11 9.01
C LYS A 195 13.32 -36.58 9.83
N GLN A 196 13.25 -35.33 10.26
CA GLN A 196 13.85 -34.89 11.51
C GLN A 196 12.80 -34.13 12.30
N ASP A 197 12.29 -34.79 13.33
CA ASP A 197 11.71 -34.16 14.51
C ASP A 197 12.85 -33.49 15.31
N SER A 198 12.63 -32.28 15.80
CA SER A 198 13.20 -31.84 17.08
C SER A 198 12.40 -30.69 17.69
N ASP A 199 11.73 -31.07 18.77
CA ASP A 199 11.10 -30.33 19.86
C ASP A 199 11.53 -28.88 20.19
N ALA A 200 10.52 -28.15 20.69
CA ALA A 200 10.56 -27.07 21.68
C ALA A 200 11.13 -25.68 21.28
N ASN A 201 10.28 -24.85 20.65
CA ASN A 201 10.44 -23.40 20.67
C ASN A 201 9.44 -22.76 21.64
N MET A 202 9.83 -22.65 22.92
CA MET A 202 9.21 -21.68 23.81
C MET A 202 9.63 -20.30 23.30
N GLN A 203 8.75 -19.61 22.55
CA GLN A 203 9.03 -18.28 22.01
C GLN A 203 9.42 -17.33 23.15
N THR A 204 10.72 -17.03 23.26
CA THR A 204 11.22 -15.99 24.16
C THR A 204 10.68 -14.64 23.71
N ILE A 205 10.06 -13.89 24.61
CA ILE A 205 9.55 -12.53 24.33
C ILE A 205 10.70 -11.66 23.82
N LYS A 206 10.51 -11.06 22.64
CA LYS A 206 11.48 -10.19 21.96
C LYS A 206 11.84 -8.98 22.81
N ASP A 207 13.10 -8.53 22.75
CA ASP A 207 13.47 -7.23 23.28
C ASP A 207 13.12 -6.09 22.30
N ILE A 208 13.25 -4.84 22.74
CA ILE A 208 12.92 -3.69 21.88
C ILE A 208 13.82 -3.55 20.65
N ASN A 209 15.06 -4.05 20.66
CA ASN A 209 15.91 -4.03 19.48
C ASN A 209 15.49 -5.13 18.49
N ASP A 210 15.11 -6.31 18.99
CA ASP A 210 14.66 -7.42 18.17
C ASP A 210 13.46 -7.03 17.29
N ILE A 211 12.52 -6.25 17.83
CA ILE A 211 11.35 -5.79 17.07
C ILE A 211 11.68 -4.79 15.93
N PHE A 212 12.89 -4.24 15.91
CA PHE A 212 13.35 -3.29 14.88
C PHE A 212 14.44 -3.85 13.97
N TYR A 213 15.20 -4.86 14.40
CA TYR A 213 16.36 -5.37 13.65
C TYR A 213 16.30 -6.86 13.32
N ASN A 214 15.40 -7.62 13.96
CA ASN A 214 15.25 -9.07 13.80
C ASN A 214 13.79 -9.42 13.42
N ASP A 215 13.20 -8.71 12.46
CA ASP A 215 11.78 -8.90 12.09
C ASP A 215 11.49 -10.15 11.24
N GLY A 216 12.48 -11.04 11.07
CA GLY A 216 12.32 -12.31 10.38
C GLY A 216 11.83 -12.12 8.96
N SER A 217 12.75 -11.88 8.02
CA SER A 217 12.42 -11.88 6.61
C SER A 217 12.01 -13.30 6.19
N ILE A 218 10.72 -13.62 6.25
CA ILE A 218 10.19 -14.72 5.47
C ILE A 218 10.19 -14.20 4.03
N ILE A 219 11.30 -14.44 3.32
CA ILE A 219 11.38 -14.26 1.88
C ILE A 219 10.69 -15.49 1.29
N ASP A 220 9.37 -15.53 1.37
CA ASP A 220 8.57 -16.48 0.59
C ASP A 220 8.41 -15.85 -0.79
N THR A 221 9.40 -16.07 -1.66
CA THR A 221 9.44 -15.53 -3.02
C THR A 221 8.34 -16.09 -3.91
N ASP A 222 7.60 -17.12 -3.48
CA ASP A 222 6.67 -17.88 -4.34
C ASP A 222 5.26 -17.27 -4.44
N LYS A 223 4.96 -16.20 -3.70
CA LYS A 223 3.66 -15.52 -3.75
C LYS A 223 3.81 -14.23 -4.54
N GLY A 224 3.15 -14.17 -5.70
CA GLY A 224 3.10 -13.02 -6.61
C GLY A 224 2.57 -11.74 -5.96
N HIS A 225 2.21 -10.74 -6.77
CA HIS A 225 1.84 -9.43 -6.23
C HIS A 225 0.52 -9.48 -5.42
N VAL A 226 0.56 -9.09 -4.14
CA VAL A 226 -0.65 -9.03 -3.29
C VAL A 226 -1.38 -7.70 -3.48
N PHE A 227 -2.67 -7.79 -3.79
CA PHE A 227 -3.57 -6.64 -3.87
C PHE A 227 -4.30 -6.45 -2.53
N ILE A 228 -4.58 -5.20 -2.16
CA ILE A 228 -5.34 -4.87 -0.93
C ILE A 228 -6.70 -5.58 -0.92
N ASP A 229 -7.38 -5.63 -2.07
CA ASP A 229 -8.70 -6.27 -2.20
C ASP A 229 -8.67 -7.79 -1.91
N ASN A 230 -7.49 -8.40 -1.97
CA ASN A 230 -7.27 -9.83 -1.75
C ASN A 230 -6.78 -10.14 -0.32
N LEU A 231 -6.83 -9.17 0.60
CA LEU A 231 -6.44 -9.39 1.97
C LEU A 231 -7.38 -10.41 2.66
N PRO A 232 -6.84 -11.45 3.29
CA PRO A 232 -7.65 -12.44 3.99
C PRO A 232 -8.29 -11.80 5.22
N ASP A 233 -9.54 -12.16 5.51
CA ASP A 233 -10.11 -11.90 6.83
C ASP A 233 -9.55 -12.95 7.80
N LEU A 234 -8.84 -12.50 8.84
CA LEU A 234 -8.12 -13.36 9.78
C LEU A 234 -8.77 -13.38 11.16
N TYR A 235 -10.07 -13.10 11.27
CA TYR A 235 -10.77 -13.01 12.55
C TYR A 235 -10.56 -14.28 13.41
N GLU A 236 -10.86 -15.45 12.85
CA GLU A 236 -10.74 -16.73 13.55
C GLU A 236 -9.28 -17.08 13.87
N GLU A 237 -8.36 -16.92 12.92
CA GLU A 237 -6.94 -17.19 13.12
C GLU A 237 -6.34 -16.28 14.19
N THR A 238 -6.65 -14.98 14.14
CA THR A 238 -6.18 -13.98 15.10
C THR A 238 -6.72 -14.28 16.49
N LEU A 239 -8.02 -14.56 16.64
CA LEU A 239 -8.60 -14.91 17.94
C LEU A 239 -8.02 -16.20 18.49
N ASN A 240 -7.87 -17.24 17.66
CA ASN A 240 -7.27 -18.51 18.09
C ASN A 240 -5.81 -18.34 18.54
N MET A 241 -5.02 -17.54 17.80
CA MET A 241 -3.65 -17.22 18.20
C MET A 241 -3.59 -16.47 19.53
N ILE A 242 -4.47 -15.50 19.73
CA ILE A 242 -4.57 -14.74 20.97
C ILE A 242 -4.97 -15.67 22.13
N ASN A 243 -6.02 -16.48 21.95
CA ASN A 243 -6.52 -17.40 22.99
C ASN A 243 -5.53 -18.52 23.33
N SER A 244 -4.62 -18.87 22.41
CA SER A 244 -3.58 -19.88 22.66
C SER A 244 -2.45 -19.42 23.58
N GLN A 245 -2.36 -18.11 23.88
CA GLN A 245 -1.35 -17.56 24.78
C GLN A 245 -1.81 -17.73 26.23
N GLY A 246 -1.16 -18.63 26.98
CA GLY A 246 -1.56 -19.05 28.34
C GLY A 246 -1.64 -17.97 29.44
N PHE A 247 -1.51 -16.69 29.10
CA PHE A 247 -1.74 -15.54 29.98
C PHE A 247 -3.01 -14.73 29.63
N ILE A 248 -3.74 -15.12 28.59
CA ILE A 248 -5.01 -14.51 28.16
C ILE A 248 -6.17 -15.33 28.74
N ASP A 249 -6.98 -14.69 29.58
CA ASP A 249 -8.20 -15.30 30.15
C ASP A 249 -9.44 -14.96 29.33
N GLU A 250 -10.59 -15.58 29.65
CA GLU A 250 -11.87 -15.35 28.96
C GLU A 250 -12.30 -13.87 28.95
N ASN A 251 -11.92 -13.10 29.97
CA ASN A 251 -12.24 -11.67 30.06
C ASN A 251 -11.43 -10.87 29.02
N ILE A 252 -10.14 -11.17 28.89
CA ILE A 252 -9.28 -10.53 27.87
C ILE A 252 -9.70 -10.92 26.46
N THR A 253 -10.08 -12.19 26.22
CA THR A 253 -10.64 -12.63 24.93
C THR A 253 -11.87 -11.80 24.56
N SER A 254 -12.85 -11.73 25.47
CA SER A 254 -14.07 -10.94 25.25
C SER A 254 -13.78 -9.45 25.05
N PHE A 255 -12.78 -8.90 25.76
CA PHE A 255 -12.32 -7.53 25.56
C PHE A 255 -11.73 -7.32 24.16
N ILE A 256 -10.90 -8.24 23.66
CA ILE A 256 -10.30 -8.15 22.32
C ILE A 256 -11.36 -8.25 21.24
N GLU A 257 -12.31 -9.19 21.36
CA GLU A 257 -13.46 -9.28 20.46
C GLU A 257 -14.24 -7.96 20.42
N SER A 258 -14.55 -7.41 21.59
CA SER A 258 -15.25 -6.11 21.69
C SER A 258 -14.43 -4.98 21.08
N LEU A 259 -13.11 -4.96 21.27
CA LEU A 259 -12.23 -3.97 20.66
C LEU A 259 -12.25 -4.05 19.14
N LEU A 260 -12.15 -5.26 18.56
CA LEU A 260 -12.18 -5.46 17.12
C LEU A 260 -13.51 -5.01 16.51
N ILE A 261 -14.64 -5.37 17.14
CA ILE A 261 -15.98 -4.93 16.73
C ILE A 261 -16.09 -3.40 16.78
N ASN A 262 -15.68 -2.78 17.90
CA ASN A 262 -15.72 -1.33 18.05
C ASN A 262 -14.85 -0.61 17.01
N LEU A 263 -13.70 -1.19 16.64
CA LEU A 263 -12.83 -0.65 15.60
C LEU A 263 -13.48 -0.73 14.22
N ASP A 264 -14.12 -1.84 13.87
CA ASP A 264 -14.82 -1.97 12.59
C ASP A 264 -16.00 -0.98 12.51
N ASP A 265 -16.79 -0.87 13.58
CA ASP A 265 -17.88 0.11 13.69
C ASP A 265 -17.37 1.54 13.57
N TYR A 266 -16.28 1.89 14.27
CA TYR A 266 -15.66 3.21 14.21
C TYR A 266 -15.17 3.53 12.79
N ILE A 267 -14.58 2.57 12.08
CA ILE A 267 -14.11 2.77 10.71
C ILE A 267 -15.29 2.95 9.75
N ASN A 268 -16.31 2.10 9.85
CA ASN A 268 -17.44 2.08 8.93
C ASN A 268 -18.44 3.22 9.15
N ASN A 269 -18.59 3.69 10.39
CA ASN A 269 -19.54 4.74 10.76
C ASN A 269 -18.87 6.11 10.88
N ASP A 270 -17.84 6.24 11.71
CA ASP A 270 -17.31 7.57 12.08
C ASP A 270 -16.29 8.08 11.07
N ILE A 271 -15.31 7.26 10.71
CA ILE A 271 -14.29 7.60 9.71
C ILE A 271 -14.92 7.79 8.33
N LYS A 272 -15.83 6.89 7.93
CA LYS A 272 -16.49 6.95 6.63
C LYS A 272 -17.36 8.20 6.48
N ASN A 273 -18.21 8.48 7.48
CA ASN A 273 -19.17 9.59 7.45
C ASN A 273 -18.59 10.91 7.96
N HIS A 274 -17.33 10.94 8.39
CA HIS A 274 -16.65 12.14 8.90
C HIS A 274 -17.44 12.82 10.06
N ILE A 275 -18.11 12.02 10.89
CA ILE A 275 -18.89 12.48 12.07
C ILE A 275 -18.00 13.20 13.10
N LEU A 276 -16.70 12.97 12.96
CA LEU A 276 -15.55 13.55 13.64
C LEU A 276 -15.49 15.10 13.71
N ASN A 277 -16.42 15.82 13.06
CA ASN A 277 -16.40 17.27 12.90
C ASN A 277 -16.74 18.15 14.11
N MET A 278 -17.26 17.66 15.24
CA MET A 278 -17.79 18.59 16.27
C MET A 278 -17.01 18.67 17.58
N ASN A 279 -16.38 17.59 18.08
CA ASN A 279 -15.86 17.60 19.46
C ASN A 279 -14.38 17.23 19.66
N TYR A 280 -13.71 16.51 18.76
CA TYR A 280 -12.43 15.85 19.11
C TYR A 280 -11.18 16.37 18.38
N TYR A 281 -11.32 16.98 17.20
CA TYR A 281 -10.19 17.50 16.42
C TYR A 281 -9.72 18.87 16.92
N ASN A 282 -10.62 19.58 17.63
CA ASN A 282 -10.41 20.92 18.15
C ASN A 282 -9.53 20.94 19.42
N ASP A 283 -9.38 19.81 20.11
CA ASP A 283 -8.63 19.77 21.37
C ASP A 283 -7.10 19.73 21.17
N PHE A 284 -6.61 19.21 20.04
CA PHE A 284 -5.16 19.17 19.77
C PHE A 284 -4.62 20.45 19.15
N ILE A 285 -5.40 21.15 18.32
CA ILE A 285 -4.94 22.36 17.63
C ILE A 285 -6.07 23.38 17.67
N TYR A 286 -6.00 24.31 18.62
CA TYR A 286 -6.85 25.50 18.62
C TYR A 286 -6.51 26.33 17.38
N THR A 287 -7.43 26.40 16.42
CA THR A 287 -7.38 27.40 15.35
C THR A 287 -8.30 28.56 15.73
N PRO A 288 -7.79 29.79 15.88
CA PRO A 288 -8.64 30.94 16.10
C PRO A 288 -9.65 31.10 14.94
N ASN A 289 -10.93 31.34 15.25
CA ASN A 289 -12.03 31.60 14.31
C ASN A 289 -12.64 30.41 13.55
N GLN A 290 -12.63 29.19 14.10
CA GLN A 290 -13.55 28.15 13.61
C GLN A 290 -15.00 28.53 13.92
N ASN A 291 -15.72 29.00 12.90
CA ASN A 291 -17.17 29.13 12.96
C ASN A 291 -17.78 27.73 12.82
N LYS A 292 -18.68 27.34 13.71
CA LYS A 292 -19.27 25.98 13.78
C LYS A 292 -19.99 25.56 12.49
N ASP A 293 -20.33 26.51 11.63
CA ASP A 293 -21.10 26.31 10.41
C ASP A 293 -20.27 26.26 9.11
N HIS A 294 -18.95 26.39 9.18
CA HIS A 294 -18.11 26.34 7.97
C HIS A 294 -17.61 24.92 7.69
N LYS A 295 -18.00 24.38 6.53
CA LYS A 295 -17.42 23.16 5.94
C LYS A 295 -15.90 23.30 5.89
N HIS A 296 -15.17 22.24 6.25
CA HIS A 296 -13.72 22.18 6.17
C HIS A 296 -13.25 22.46 4.73
N THR A 297 -12.86 23.71 4.45
CA THR A 297 -12.30 24.09 3.16
C THR A 297 -10.81 23.73 3.10
N PRO A 298 -10.21 23.53 1.92
CA PRO A 298 -8.77 23.30 1.75
C PRO A 298 -7.86 24.33 2.44
N ILE A 299 -8.35 25.57 2.60
CA ILE A 299 -7.68 26.66 3.32
C ILE A 299 -7.45 26.28 4.80
N TYR A 300 -8.40 25.58 5.42
CA TYR A 300 -8.32 25.17 6.80
C TYR A 300 -7.30 24.06 7.03
N PHE A 301 -7.21 23.09 6.10
CA PHE A 301 -6.22 22.02 6.14
C PHE A 301 -4.79 22.57 6.11
N ASN A 302 -4.50 23.46 5.16
CA ASN A 302 -3.16 24.05 5.02
C ASN A 302 -2.77 24.96 6.19
N TYR A 303 -3.74 25.68 6.77
CA TYR A 303 -3.52 26.45 7.99
C TYR A 303 -3.24 25.52 9.20
N LYS A 304 -4.04 24.47 9.35
CA LYS A 304 -3.95 23.52 10.47
C LYS A 304 -2.67 22.68 10.43
N TRP A 305 -2.18 22.29 9.28
CA TRP A 305 -1.00 21.41 9.19
C TRP A 305 0.30 22.14 8.84
N GLY A 306 0.20 23.41 8.42
CA GLY A 306 1.35 24.26 8.16
C GLY A 306 1.92 24.04 6.76
N GLN A 307 1.19 24.49 5.74
CA GLN A 307 1.59 24.49 4.32
C GLN A 307 2.19 23.14 3.91
N VAL A 308 1.33 22.12 3.85
CA VAL A 308 1.72 20.71 3.62
C VAL A 308 2.48 20.52 2.30
N ASP A 309 2.16 21.35 1.32
CA ASP A 309 2.85 21.54 0.05
C ASP A 309 4.35 21.91 0.17
N LYS A 310 4.81 22.40 1.33
CA LYS A 310 6.22 22.71 1.61
C LYS A 310 6.97 21.63 2.38
N TRP A 311 6.31 20.54 2.75
CA TRP A 311 6.95 19.46 3.49
C TRP A 311 7.95 18.75 2.58
N LYS A 312 9.19 18.60 3.08
CA LYS A 312 10.28 17.98 2.31
C LYS A 312 10.33 16.47 2.52
N TYR A 313 9.96 16.04 3.71
CA TYR A 313 9.94 14.66 4.16
C TYR A 313 8.91 14.53 5.29
N LEU A 314 8.67 13.32 5.77
CA LEU A 314 8.06 13.07 7.07
C LEU A 314 8.92 12.01 7.76
N SER A 315 9.46 12.33 8.93
CA SER A 315 10.36 11.46 9.68
C SER A 315 9.90 11.38 11.12
N ILE A 316 9.65 10.15 11.59
CA ILE A 316 9.19 9.87 12.94
C ILE A 316 10.33 9.21 13.71
N ASN A 317 10.72 9.81 14.84
CA ASN A 317 11.70 9.18 15.73
C ASN A 317 11.02 8.54 16.92
N ILE A 318 11.17 7.23 17.06
CA ILE A 318 10.79 6.44 18.21
C ILE A 318 11.99 6.37 19.16
N ASN A 319 11.75 6.64 20.44
CA ASN A 319 12.79 6.52 21.47
C ASN A 319 12.82 5.10 22.05
N GLY A 320 13.78 4.85 22.95
CA GLY A 320 13.92 3.57 23.66
C GLY A 320 12.67 3.09 24.39
N ASN A 321 11.70 3.94 24.72
CA ASN A 321 10.47 3.49 25.37
C ASN A 321 9.31 3.30 24.38
N TYR A 322 9.57 3.11 23.09
CA TYR A 322 8.55 2.98 22.05
C TYR A 322 7.54 4.15 22.01
N SER A 323 7.99 5.37 22.34
CA SER A 323 7.17 6.58 22.19
C SER A 323 7.69 7.47 21.07
N ILE A 324 6.76 8.16 20.41
CA ILE A 324 7.08 9.19 19.44
C ILE A 324 7.78 10.35 20.14
N SER A 325 9.06 10.53 19.83
CA SER A 325 9.89 11.60 20.41
C SER A 325 9.98 12.83 19.51
N THR A 326 9.87 12.65 18.18
CA THR A 326 9.76 13.71 17.18
C THR A 326 8.96 13.23 15.98
N ILE A 327 8.20 14.15 15.38
CA ILE A 327 7.70 14.04 14.01
C ILE A 327 8.22 15.30 13.31
N ASP A 328 9.12 15.14 12.35
CA ASP A 328 9.74 16.23 11.60
C ASP A 328 9.32 16.15 10.14
N VAL A 329 8.93 17.29 9.58
CA VAL A 329 8.49 17.41 8.19
C VAL A 329 9.37 18.34 7.34
N GLY A 330 10.48 18.82 7.92
CA GLY A 330 11.40 19.75 7.26
C GLY A 330 10.84 21.16 7.06
N ALA A 331 9.70 21.46 7.70
CA ALA A 331 8.99 22.74 7.62
C ALA A 331 8.24 23.00 8.94
N LYS A 332 7.69 24.22 9.08
CA LYS A 332 6.85 24.56 10.24
C LYS A 332 5.54 23.78 10.18
N SER A 333 5.29 22.95 11.19
CA SER A 333 4.05 22.19 11.32
C SER A 333 3.63 22.06 12.77
N ASN A 334 2.37 21.64 13.00
CA ASN A 334 1.88 21.42 14.36
C ASN A 334 2.44 20.17 15.05
N PHE A 335 3.12 19.30 14.30
CA PHE A 335 3.89 18.19 14.84
C PHE A 335 5.06 18.62 15.75
N ILE A 336 5.52 19.87 15.63
CA ILE A 336 6.53 20.43 16.53
C ILE A 336 6.00 20.52 17.96
N LYS A 337 4.71 20.87 18.13
CA LYS A 337 4.08 21.11 19.43
C LYS A 337 3.47 19.83 20.01
N TYR A 338 2.90 18.98 19.17
CA TYR A 338 2.18 17.78 19.59
C TYR A 338 2.72 16.55 18.87
N LYS A 339 3.12 15.55 19.65
CA LYS A 339 3.83 14.36 19.16
C LYS A 339 3.09 13.10 19.59
N SER A 340 1.99 12.80 18.91
CA SER A 340 1.14 11.65 19.22
C SER A 340 0.71 10.91 17.98
N SER A 341 0.49 9.61 18.14
CA SER A 341 -0.15 8.73 17.15
C SER A 341 -1.52 9.25 16.73
N LYS A 342 -2.31 9.72 17.69
CA LYS A 342 -3.62 10.35 17.44
C LYS A 342 -3.53 11.56 16.50
N LEU A 343 -2.52 12.41 16.67
CA LEU A 343 -2.34 13.56 15.78
C LEU A 343 -1.92 13.13 14.38
N LEU A 344 -1.04 12.14 14.27
CA LEU A 344 -0.64 11.57 12.97
C LEU A 344 -1.84 10.95 12.25
N PHE A 345 -2.64 10.14 12.95
CA PHE A 345 -3.89 9.59 12.42
C PHE A 345 -4.85 10.71 11.97
N GLY A 346 -5.04 11.75 12.79
CA GLY A 346 -5.88 12.88 12.44
C GLY A 346 -5.41 13.61 11.17
N PHE A 347 -4.10 13.77 10.99
CA PHE A 347 -3.54 14.30 9.74
C PHE A 347 -3.87 13.42 8.54
N LEU A 348 -3.62 12.11 8.64
CA LEU A 348 -3.83 11.15 7.55
C LEU A 348 -5.29 11.07 7.13
N LEU A 349 -6.21 11.07 8.11
CA LEU A 349 -7.64 11.11 7.85
C LEU A 349 -8.04 12.37 7.08
N GLU A 350 -7.62 13.55 7.56
CA GLU A 350 -7.95 14.82 6.91
C GLU A 350 -7.31 14.93 5.53
N TYR A 351 -6.06 14.47 5.39
CA TYR A 351 -5.36 14.41 4.10
C TYR A 351 -6.12 13.49 3.14
N ASN A 352 -6.55 12.30 3.59
CA ASN A 352 -7.30 11.35 2.79
C ASN A 352 -8.60 11.94 2.23
N LYS A 353 -9.26 12.80 3.02
CA LYS A 353 -10.56 13.43 2.71
C LYS A 353 -10.45 14.80 2.04
N ALA A 354 -9.25 15.37 1.93
CA ALA A 354 -9.07 16.67 1.30
C ALA A 354 -9.43 16.65 -0.19
N ASP A 355 -10.28 17.59 -0.62
CA ASP A 355 -10.69 17.73 -2.03
C ASP A 355 -9.50 18.04 -2.96
N GLU A 356 -8.53 18.82 -2.48
CA GLU A 356 -7.31 19.17 -3.19
C GLU A 356 -6.08 18.76 -2.39
N LYS A 357 -5.58 17.55 -2.64
CA LYS A 357 -4.34 17.04 -2.00
C LYS A 357 -3.10 17.61 -2.70
N PRO A 358 -2.11 18.14 -1.97
CA PRO A 358 -0.80 18.41 -2.54
C PRO A 358 -0.16 17.10 -3.00
N LEU A 359 0.03 16.96 -4.31
CA LEU A 359 0.53 15.75 -4.94
C LEU A 359 2.05 15.69 -4.77
N ASN A 360 2.51 15.02 -3.70
CA ASN A 360 3.90 14.64 -3.55
C ASN A 360 4.02 13.14 -3.24
N ASN A 361 5.14 12.55 -3.66
CA ASN A 361 5.39 11.11 -3.59
C ASN A 361 5.30 10.58 -2.15
N MET A 362 5.83 11.33 -1.20
CA MET A 362 5.83 10.96 0.22
C MET A 362 4.40 10.89 0.77
N LEU A 363 3.57 11.92 0.56
CA LEU A 363 2.21 12.00 1.08
C LEU A 363 1.29 10.97 0.44
N ASN A 364 1.47 10.67 -0.84
CA ASN A 364 0.75 9.57 -1.49
C ASN A 364 1.10 8.23 -0.85
N PHE A 365 2.39 7.99 -0.58
CA PHE A 365 2.81 6.79 0.15
C PHE A 365 2.19 6.71 1.56
N LEU A 366 2.12 7.83 2.28
CA LEU A 366 1.47 7.86 3.59
C LEU A 366 -0.04 7.59 3.50
N ASP A 367 -0.72 8.09 2.46
CA ASP A 367 -2.15 7.82 2.21
C ASP A 367 -2.36 6.32 1.88
N THR A 368 -1.47 5.72 1.09
CA THR A 368 -1.48 4.26 0.86
C THR A 368 -1.31 3.48 2.15
N LEU A 369 -0.33 3.82 3.01
CA LEU A 369 -0.13 3.17 4.30
C LEU A 369 -1.34 3.35 5.22
N TYR A 370 -1.97 4.51 5.21
CA TYR A 370 -3.21 4.79 5.94
C TYR A 370 -4.35 3.88 5.47
N LEU A 371 -4.62 3.83 4.16
CA LEU A 371 -5.68 2.99 3.59
C LEU A 371 -5.46 1.50 3.86
N ILE A 372 -4.21 1.02 3.74
CA ILE A 372 -3.84 -0.36 4.08
C ILE A 372 -4.07 -0.63 5.56
N THR A 373 -3.73 0.32 6.43
CA THR A 373 -3.99 0.16 7.87
C THR A 373 -5.48 -0.01 8.16
N LEU A 374 -6.34 0.78 7.52
CA LEU A 374 -7.80 0.62 7.66
C LEU A 374 -8.26 -0.75 7.19
N GLU A 375 -7.77 -1.22 6.04
CA GLU A 375 -8.17 -2.51 5.50
C GLU A 375 -7.69 -3.67 6.37
N LEU A 376 -6.45 -3.61 6.88
CA LEU A 376 -5.93 -4.60 7.82
C LEU A 376 -6.81 -4.72 9.08
N ILE A 377 -7.30 -3.59 9.61
CA ILE A 377 -8.19 -3.60 10.77
C ILE A 377 -9.54 -4.24 10.42
N LYS A 378 -10.16 -3.83 9.30
CA LYS A 378 -11.44 -4.40 8.82
C LYS A 378 -11.38 -5.90 8.53
N LYS A 379 -10.22 -6.38 8.10
CA LYS A 379 -9.94 -7.78 7.82
C LYS A 379 -9.39 -8.55 9.03
N HIS A 380 -9.46 -7.96 10.23
CA HIS A 380 -8.95 -8.54 11.47
C HIS A 380 -7.51 -9.09 11.35
N SER A 381 -6.73 -8.47 10.45
CA SER A 381 -5.39 -8.87 10.04
C SER A 381 -4.33 -8.10 10.81
N ILE A 382 -4.60 -7.85 12.09
CA ILE A 382 -3.71 -7.21 13.05
C ILE A 382 -3.58 -8.08 14.29
N ILE A 383 -2.43 -8.02 14.95
CA ILE A 383 -2.19 -8.76 16.20
C ILE A 383 -1.46 -7.89 17.24
N PRO A 384 -1.67 -8.16 18.53
CA PRO A 384 -0.83 -7.58 19.57
C PRO A 384 0.53 -8.29 19.60
N GLU A 385 1.62 -7.53 19.51
CA GLU A 385 2.99 -7.98 19.73
C GLU A 385 3.47 -7.48 21.09
N ILE A 386 3.82 -8.42 21.97
CA ILE A 386 4.43 -8.14 23.28
C ILE A 386 5.95 -8.09 23.10
N PHE A 387 6.57 -7.07 23.69
CA PHE A 387 8.01 -6.93 23.72
C PHE A 387 8.49 -6.37 25.06
N LYS A 388 9.75 -6.65 25.38
CA LYS A 388 10.40 -6.21 26.62
C LYS A 388 11.21 -4.93 26.37
N PHE A 389 11.04 -3.96 27.26
CA PHE A 389 11.91 -2.78 27.35
C PHE A 389 12.37 -2.61 28.79
N ASN A 390 13.68 -2.76 29.03
CA ASN A 390 14.25 -2.92 30.37
C ASN A 390 13.49 -4.03 31.12
N ASP A 391 13.05 -3.80 32.36
CA ASP A 391 12.29 -4.78 33.14
C ASP A 391 10.77 -4.62 33.00
N LYS A 392 10.29 -4.09 31.87
CA LYS A 392 8.86 -3.86 31.63
C LYS A 392 8.40 -4.44 30.30
N TYR A 393 7.18 -4.95 30.28
CA TYR A 393 6.49 -5.36 29.07
C TYR A 393 5.74 -4.20 28.43
N ARG A 394 5.64 -4.23 27.11
CA ARG A 394 4.84 -3.32 26.30
C ARG A 394 4.12 -4.12 25.22
N ILE A 395 2.98 -3.59 24.80
CA ILE A 395 2.20 -4.11 23.68
C ILE A 395 2.17 -3.06 22.58
N ARG A 396 2.30 -3.51 21.34
CA ARG A 396 1.96 -2.76 20.15
C ARG A 396 1.07 -3.60 19.25
N TRP A 397 0.17 -2.98 18.51
CA TRP A 397 -0.56 -3.68 17.44
C TRP A 397 0.24 -3.59 16.15
N ILE A 398 0.39 -4.70 15.44
CA ILE A 398 1.10 -4.80 14.16
C ILE A 398 0.25 -5.54 13.12
N PRO A 399 0.55 -5.42 11.82
CA PRO A 399 -0.01 -6.34 10.82
C PRO A 399 0.26 -7.79 11.21
N ALA A 400 -0.66 -8.69 10.87
CA ALA A 400 -0.57 -10.14 11.06
C ALA A 400 0.51 -10.79 10.16
N ILE A 401 1.78 -10.38 10.32
CA ILE A 401 2.92 -10.78 9.47
C ILE A 401 3.28 -12.27 9.55
N TYR A 402 2.67 -13.03 10.47
CA TYR A 402 2.72 -14.50 10.44
C TYR A 402 1.97 -15.07 9.24
N ASN A 403 0.96 -14.36 8.74
CA ASN A 403 0.26 -14.73 7.52
C ASN A 403 1.14 -14.37 6.31
N PRO A 404 1.42 -15.32 5.40
CA PRO A 404 2.30 -15.05 4.27
C PRO A 404 1.82 -13.96 3.32
N LEU A 405 0.50 -13.82 3.09
CA LEU A 405 -0.03 -12.77 2.21
C LEU A 405 0.21 -11.38 2.82
N ILE A 406 -0.02 -11.23 4.12
CA ILE A 406 0.28 -10.00 4.85
C ILE A 406 1.78 -9.72 4.83
N SER A 407 2.62 -10.73 5.07
CA SER A 407 4.08 -10.59 5.03
C SER A 407 4.59 -10.10 3.67
N VAL A 408 4.06 -10.64 2.58
CA VAL A 408 4.37 -10.24 1.20
C VAL A 408 3.91 -8.81 0.95
N LEU A 409 2.69 -8.43 1.35
CA LEU A 409 2.22 -7.05 1.25
C LEU A 409 3.16 -6.07 1.96
N ILE A 410 3.62 -6.40 3.17
CA ILE A 410 4.57 -5.56 3.90
C ILE A 410 5.91 -5.46 3.16
N ASN A 411 6.41 -6.54 2.53
CA ASN A 411 7.61 -6.50 1.69
C ASN A 411 7.43 -5.57 0.48
N GLN A 412 6.28 -5.63 -0.19
CA GLN A 412 5.99 -4.76 -1.34
C GLN A 412 5.98 -3.28 -0.95
N LEU A 413 5.36 -2.95 0.20
CA LEU A 413 5.37 -1.59 0.73
C LEU A 413 6.79 -1.14 1.10
N ALA A 414 7.60 -2.05 1.65
CA ALA A 414 8.99 -1.78 2.00
C ALA A 414 9.84 -1.39 0.78
N MET A 415 9.59 -2.00 -0.39
CA MET A 415 10.28 -1.65 -1.65
C MET A 415 10.04 -0.20 -2.08
N SER A 416 8.93 0.40 -1.66
CA SER A 416 8.58 1.81 -1.96
C SER A 416 8.76 2.74 -0.75
N CYS A 417 9.34 2.25 0.34
CA CYS A 417 9.49 3.01 1.58
C CYS A 417 10.48 4.18 1.38
N PRO A 418 10.11 5.42 1.79
CA PRO A 418 11.07 6.51 1.88
C PRO A 418 12.18 6.16 2.88
N HIS A 419 13.44 6.40 2.49
CA HIS A 419 14.62 5.99 3.26
C HIS A 419 14.62 6.44 4.74
N GLN A 420 13.92 7.54 5.09
CA GLN A 420 13.94 8.11 6.45
C GLN A 420 12.54 8.28 7.05
N LEU A 421 11.62 7.33 6.83
CA LEU A 421 10.27 7.40 7.38
C LEU A 421 10.26 7.21 8.91
N ILE A 422 10.92 6.15 9.40
CA ILE A 422 11.01 5.82 10.82
C ILE A 422 12.48 5.70 11.25
N ALA A 423 12.80 6.31 12.39
CA ALA A 423 14.05 6.11 13.10
C ALA A 423 13.79 5.61 14.53
N PHE A 424 14.65 4.72 15.03
CA PHE A 424 14.70 4.31 16.42
C PHE A 424 15.97 4.86 17.06
N ASN A 425 15.83 5.61 18.16
CA ASN A 425 16.94 6.31 18.82
C ASN A 425 17.81 7.11 17.84
N ARG A 426 17.16 7.79 16.88
CA ARG A 426 17.75 8.60 15.82
C ARG A 426 18.55 7.82 14.77
N LYS A 427 18.46 6.49 14.78
CA LYS A 427 19.02 5.63 13.73
C LYS A 427 17.89 5.11 12.85
N ILE A 428 18.06 5.23 11.54
CA ILE A 428 17.14 4.66 10.57
C ILE A 428 17.10 3.13 10.79
N ILE A 429 15.89 2.56 10.76
CA ILE A 429 15.67 1.12 10.88
C ILE A 429 15.40 0.52 9.47
N PRO A 430 15.53 -0.80 9.28
CA PRO A 430 15.25 -1.45 8.00
C PRO A 430 13.87 -1.09 7.45
N GLU A 431 13.73 -0.97 6.13
CA GLU A 431 12.52 -0.48 5.44
C GLU A 431 11.27 -1.27 5.85
N ARG A 432 11.38 -2.60 5.92
CA ARG A 432 10.29 -3.48 6.38
C ARG A 432 9.84 -3.11 7.80
N SER A 433 10.78 -2.92 8.70
CA SER A 433 10.52 -2.50 10.08
C SER A 433 9.99 -1.06 10.16
N GLN A 434 10.37 -0.17 9.23
CA GLN A 434 9.76 1.16 9.10
C GLN A 434 8.27 1.04 8.76
N ILE A 435 7.89 0.18 7.80
CA ILE A 435 6.47 -0.04 7.44
C ILE A 435 5.67 -0.61 8.61
N ILE A 436 6.16 -1.68 9.24
CA ILE A 436 5.49 -2.31 10.39
C ILE A 436 5.29 -1.28 11.51
N THR A 437 6.32 -0.50 11.81
CA THR A 437 6.27 0.51 12.87
C THR A 437 5.32 1.66 12.53
N PHE A 438 5.30 2.12 11.27
CA PHE A 438 4.39 3.18 10.84
C PHE A 438 2.93 2.73 10.93
N ILE A 439 2.61 1.53 10.43
CA ILE A 439 1.26 0.94 10.55
C ILE A 439 0.88 0.79 12.03
N SER A 440 1.80 0.29 12.86
CA SER A 440 1.60 0.15 14.30
C SER A 440 1.23 1.47 14.99
N ILE A 441 1.88 2.57 14.61
CA ILE A 441 1.58 3.91 15.14
C ILE A 441 0.19 4.39 14.70
N ILE A 442 -0.21 4.11 13.45
CA ILE A 442 -1.55 4.47 12.96
C ILE A 442 -2.62 3.69 13.73
N ILE A 443 -2.43 2.37 13.91
CA ILE A 443 -3.36 1.54 14.69
C ILE A 443 -3.53 2.10 16.10
N ASP A 444 -2.43 2.44 16.79
CA ASP A 444 -2.48 3.08 18.12
C ASP A 444 -3.26 4.41 18.10
N GLY A 445 -3.11 5.20 17.04
CA GLY A 445 -3.86 6.45 16.85
C GLY A 445 -5.37 6.23 16.64
N ILE A 446 -5.74 5.19 15.90
CA ILE A 446 -7.13 4.80 15.67
C ILE A 446 -7.75 4.27 16.97
N ILE A 447 -7.09 3.34 17.67
CA ILE A 447 -7.55 2.80 18.95
C ILE A 447 -7.81 3.94 19.95
N LYS A 448 -6.87 4.85 20.11
CA LYS A 448 -7.03 6.01 21.01
C LYS A 448 -8.19 6.91 20.60
N SER A 449 -8.38 7.13 19.30
CA SER A 449 -9.49 7.94 18.79
C SER A 449 -10.85 7.26 18.98
N CYS A 450 -10.91 5.93 18.85
CA CYS A 450 -12.09 5.13 19.15
C CYS A 450 -12.46 5.20 20.65
N LEU A 451 -11.46 5.07 21.54
CA LEU A 451 -11.67 5.18 22.99
C LEU A 451 -12.23 6.53 23.42
N ASP A 452 -11.77 7.61 22.78
CA ASP A 452 -12.23 8.95 23.09
C ASP A 452 -13.72 9.14 22.78
N GLY A 453 -14.30 8.36 21.86
CA GLY A 453 -15.73 8.33 21.57
C GLY A 453 -16.58 7.66 22.65
N LEU A 454 -15.98 6.87 23.54
CA LEU A 454 -16.67 6.24 24.67
C LEU A 454 -16.94 7.25 25.79
N ASP A 455 -17.91 6.95 26.65
CA ASP A 455 -18.15 7.80 27.82
C ASP A 455 -17.03 7.65 28.88
N LYS A 456 -16.90 8.64 29.78
CA LYS A 456 -15.83 8.62 30.81
C LYS A 456 -15.90 7.42 31.75
N LYS A 457 -17.09 6.87 32.00
CA LYS A 457 -17.27 5.73 32.91
C LYS A 457 -16.80 4.45 32.23
N GLU A 458 -17.12 4.26 30.96
CA GLU A 458 -16.63 3.17 30.12
C GLU A 458 -15.13 3.23 29.95
N GLN A 459 -14.57 4.40 29.60
CA GLN A 459 -13.13 4.60 29.50
C GLN A 459 -12.42 4.23 30.81
N ASN A 460 -12.93 4.70 31.96
CA ASN A 460 -12.35 4.37 33.26
C ASN A 460 -12.44 2.89 33.60
N LYS A 461 -13.50 2.20 33.16
CA LYS A 461 -13.66 0.75 33.33
C LYS A 461 -12.59 -0.01 32.54
N LEU A 462 -12.44 0.28 31.25
CA LEU A 462 -11.44 -0.37 30.39
C LEU A 462 -10.01 -0.11 30.86
N LEU A 463 -9.71 1.12 31.30
CA LEU A 463 -8.37 1.50 31.78
C LEU A 463 -8.09 1.06 33.23
N SER A 464 -9.06 0.45 33.92
CA SER A 464 -8.86 -0.03 35.28
C SER A 464 -8.03 -1.33 35.32
N ASP A 465 -8.21 -2.18 34.31
CA ASP A 465 -7.45 -3.40 34.09
C ASP A 465 -6.09 -3.08 33.43
N PRO A 466 -4.95 -3.50 34.01
CA PRO A 466 -3.63 -3.18 33.48
C PRO A 466 -3.37 -3.73 32.06
N LEU A 467 -3.85 -4.94 31.76
CA LEU A 467 -3.61 -5.60 30.47
C LEU A 467 -4.49 -5.00 29.37
N GLN A 468 -5.76 -4.71 29.68
CA GLN A 468 -6.63 -3.93 28.78
C GLN A 468 -6.03 -2.55 28.51
N ALA A 469 -5.55 -1.84 29.55
CA ALA A 469 -4.88 -0.55 29.37
C ALA A 469 -3.61 -0.64 28.49
N MET A 470 -2.85 -1.72 28.58
CA MET A 470 -1.70 -1.95 27.70
C MET A 470 -2.11 -2.23 26.25
N LEU A 471 -3.14 -3.06 26.02
CA LEU A 471 -3.72 -3.31 24.69
C LEU A 471 -4.28 -2.04 24.05
N LEU A 472 -4.73 -1.08 24.86
CA LEU A 472 -5.22 0.23 24.44
C LEU A 472 -4.10 1.29 24.26
N GLY A 473 -2.83 0.92 24.44
CA GLY A 473 -1.70 1.84 24.27
C GLY A 473 -1.53 2.87 25.41
N GLU A 474 -2.21 2.67 26.54
CA GLU A 474 -2.21 3.51 27.75
C GLU A 474 -1.26 2.95 28.84
N SER A 475 -0.01 2.67 28.47
CA SER A 475 1.03 2.15 29.37
C SER A 475 1.48 3.12 30.48
N LYS A 476 0.95 4.35 30.52
CA LYS A 476 1.39 5.39 31.47
C LYS A 476 0.88 5.19 32.90
N LYS A 477 -0.12 4.34 33.13
CA LYS A 477 -0.81 4.30 34.43
C LYS A 477 -0.47 3.12 35.34
N LYS A 478 -0.02 1.97 34.85
CA LYS A 478 0.31 0.82 35.72
C LYS A 478 1.46 -0.02 35.15
N ASN A 479 2.46 -0.29 35.99
CA ASN A 479 3.52 -1.24 35.68
C ASN A 479 2.97 -2.66 35.89
N MET A 480 3.02 -3.52 34.88
CA MET A 480 2.96 -4.98 35.09
C MET A 480 4.40 -5.48 35.22
N ILE A 481 4.68 -6.19 36.32
CA ILE A 481 5.95 -6.88 36.60
C ILE A 481 5.90 -8.24 35.94
#